data_AF-A0A356ZCW9-F1
#
_entry.id   AF-A0A356ZCW9-F1
#
_cell.length_a   1.000
_cell.length_b   1.000
_cell.length_c   1.000
_cell.angle_alpha   90.00
_cell.angle_beta   90.00
_cell.angle_gamma   90.00
#
_symmetry.space_group_name_H-M   'P 1'
#
loop_
_entity.id
_entity.type
_entity.pdbx_description
1 polymer ?
#
loop_
_entity_poly.entity_id
_entity_poly.type
_entity_poly.pdbx_seq_one_letter_code
_entity_poly.pdbx_strand_id
1 'polypeptide(L)'
;AQGINTNTMIILGLVISNGLVAVSGALIAQSQSFADVQMGIGSIVIGLASVIIGEVLFGKRNFFNCLISLVLGAITYRVIIALVLKMGMPANDLKLFTAITVTIALALPVFRDYLRPLKKP
;
A
#
# COMPACT_ATOMS: atom_id res chain seq x y z
N ALA A 1 35.00 -8.28 22.42
CA ALA A 1 34.14 -8.37 21.22
C ALA A 1 32.89 -9.15 21.58
N GLN A 2 31.79 -8.48 21.94
CA GLN A 2 30.50 -9.14 22.11
C GLN A 2 29.93 -9.36 20.72
N GLY A 3 30.27 -10.52 20.13
CA GLY A 3 29.75 -10.92 18.82
C GLY A 3 28.26 -11.22 18.96
N ILE A 4 27.42 -10.22 18.66
CA ILE A 4 26.00 -10.46 18.49
C ILE A 4 25.88 -11.45 17.32
N ASN A 5 25.33 -12.64 17.58
CA ASN A 5 25.20 -13.67 16.57
C ASN A 5 24.28 -13.16 15.45
N THR A 6 24.87 -12.84 14.30
CA THR A 6 24.15 -12.27 13.15
C THR A 6 23.05 -13.20 12.66
N ASN A 7 23.24 -14.53 12.75
CA ASN A 7 22.18 -15.49 12.42
C ASN A 7 20.98 -15.33 13.35
N THR A 8 21.20 -15.19 14.66
CA THR A 8 20.11 -14.96 15.61
C THR A 8 19.42 -13.63 15.34
N MET A 9 20.16 -12.56 15.03
CA MET A 9 19.59 -11.26 14.67
C MET A 9 18.69 -11.34 13.43
N ILE A 10 19.14 -12.03 12.38
CA ILE A 10 18.38 -12.21 11.13
C ILE A 10 17.10 -13.01 11.37
N ILE A 11 17.19 -14.13 12.08
CA ILE A 11 16.03 -14.97 12.42
C ILE A 11 15.02 -14.17 13.23
N LEU A 12 15.48 -13.40 14.22
CA LEU A 12 14.62 -12.61 15.10
C LEU A 12 13.90 -11.50 14.31
N GLY A 13 14.61 -10.83 13.38
CA GLY A 13 13.99 -9.87 12.46
C GLY A 13 12.96 -10.51 11.52
N LEU A 14 13.24 -11.71 11.00
CA LEU A 14 12.32 -12.47 10.15
C LEU A 14 11.05 -12.88 10.89
N VAL A 15 11.18 -13.39 12.11
CA VAL A 15 10.05 -13.82 12.94
C VAL A 15 9.17 -12.62 13.29
N ILE A 16 9.76 -11.49 13.71
CA ILE A 16 8.99 -10.28 14.02
C ILE A 16 8.24 -9.76 12.78
N SER A 17 8.93 -9.71 11.63
CA SER A 17 8.33 -9.21 10.39
C SER A 17 7.15 -10.07 9.93
N ASN A 18 7.31 -11.40 9.93
CA ASN A 18 6.23 -12.31 9.55
C ASN A 18 5.09 -12.32 10.59
N GLY A 19 5.43 -12.21 11.88
CA GLY A 19 4.43 -12.08 12.94
C GLY A 19 3.54 -10.86 12.76
N LEU A 20 4.11 -9.69 12.46
CA LEU A 20 3.34 -8.47 12.19
C LEU A 20 2.44 -8.59 10.96
N VAL A 21 2.91 -9.25 9.90
CA VAL A 21 2.11 -9.51 8.69
C VAL A 21 0.95 -10.46 9.01
N ALA A 22 1.20 -11.54 9.75
CA ALA A 22 0.18 -12.51 10.13
C ALA A 22 -0.91 -11.88 11.02
N VAL A 23 -0.51 -11.09 12.03
CA VAL A 23 -1.45 -10.37 12.90
C VAL A 23 -2.30 -9.38 12.11
N SER A 24 -1.68 -8.63 11.19
CA SER A 24 -2.41 -7.71 10.31
C SER A 24 -3.42 -8.45 9.42
N GLY A 25 -3.03 -9.59 8.85
CA GLY A 25 -3.92 -10.45 8.05
C GLY A 25 -5.10 -11.00 8.87
N ALA A 26 -4.85 -11.44 10.10
CA ALA A 26 -5.90 -11.92 11.01
C ALA A 26 -6.92 -10.82 11.39
N LEU A 27 -6.47 -9.58 11.59
CA LEU A 27 -7.35 -8.43 11.83
C LEU A 27 -8.23 -8.11 10.61
N ILE A 28 -7.67 -8.19 9.39
CA ILE A 28 -8.42 -7.97 8.16
C ILE A 28 -9.47 -9.07 7.97
N ALA A 29 -9.12 -10.34 8.21
CA ALA A 29 -10.05 -11.47 8.13
C ALA A 29 -11.21 -11.32 9.12
N GLN A 30 -10.93 -10.92 10.37
CA GLN A 30 -11.96 -10.61 11.35
C GLN A 30 -12.87 -9.47 10.89
N SER A 31 -12.28 -8.38 10.36
CA SER A 31 -13.06 -7.23 9.88
C SER A 31 -13.97 -7.55 8.69
N GLN A 32 -13.66 -8.57 7.89
CA GLN A 32 -14.47 -8.97 6.73
C GLN A 32 -15.33 -10.21 6.99
N SER A 33 -15.25 -10.80 8.19
CA SER A 33 -16.02 -12.00 8.63
C SER A 33 -15.82 -13.26 7.77
N PHE A 34 -14.93 -13.23 6.79
CA PHE A 34 -14.56 -14.34 5.91
C PHE A 34 -13.06 -14.31 5.64
N ALA A 35 -12.48 -15.48 5.37
CA ALA A 35 -11.08 -15.64 5.02
C ALA A 35 -10.98 -16.46 3.73
N ASP A 36 -10.39 -15.87 2.69
CA ASP A 36 -10.11 -16.51 1.41
C ASP A 36 -8.66 -16.23 0.99
N VAL A 37 -8.04 -17.16 0.24
CA VAL A 37 -6.64 -17.04 -0.20
C VAL A 37 -6.42 -15.79 -1.06
N GLN A 38 -7.43 -15.34 -1.82
CA GLN A 38 -7.34 -14.12 -2.61
C GLN A 38 -7.28 -12.85 -1.75
N MET A 39 -7.73 -12.89 -0.49
CA MET A 39 -7.63 -11.73 0.41
C MET A 39 -6.18 -11.40 0.78
N GLY A 40 -5.31 -12.42 0.88
CA GLY A 40 -3.88 -12.23 1.13
C GLY A 40 -3.16 -11.57 -0.04
N ILE A 41 -3.50 -11.97 -1.28
CA ILE A 41 -2.97 -11.33 -2.49
C ILE A 41 -3.46 -9.88 -2.57
N GLY A 42 -4.75 -9.65 -2.29
CA GLY A 42 -5.33 -8.31 -2.28
C GLY A 42 -4.67 -7.37 -1.26
N SER A 43 -4.39 -7.84 -0.04
CA SER A 43 -3.77 -7.01 1.00
C SER A 43 -2.32 -6.63 0.66
N ILE A 44 -1.55 -7.53 0.04
CA ILE A 44 -0.18 -7.22 -0.44
C ILE A 44 -0.23 -6.16 -1.54
N VAL A 45 -1.13 -6.30 -2.52
CA VAL A 45 -1.28 -5.33 -3.61
C VAL A 45 -1.67 -3.95 -3.08
N ILE A 46 -2.63 -3.87 -2.15
CA ILE A 46 -3.04 -2.62 -1.51
C ILE A 46 -1.88 -1.99 -0.72
N GLY A 47 -1.09 -2.82 -0.01
CA GLY A 47 0.09 -2.37 0.72
C GLY A 47 1.14 -1.76 -0.20
N LEU A 48 1.52 -2.46 -1.27
CA LEU A 48 2.48 -1.98 -2.27
C LEU A 48 1.99 -0.71 -2.98
N ALA A 49 0.72 -0.67 -3.36
CA ALA A 49 0.12 0.52 -3.98
C ALA A 49 0.18 1.74 -3.04
N SER A 50 -0.11 1.55 -1.75
CA SER A 50 -0.06 2.63 -0.74
C SER A 50 1.36 3.18 -0.56
N VAL A 51 2.39 2.31 -0.57
CA VAL A 51 3.81 2.72 -0.56
C VAL A 51 4.13 3.57 -1.78
N ILE A 52 3.77 3.11 -2.98
CA ILE A 52 4.07 3.81 -4.24
C ILE A 52 3.39 5.19 -4.28
N ILE A 53 2.11 5.27 -3.89
CA ILE A 53 1.37 6.54 -3.85
C ILE A 53 2.02 7.51 -2.86
N GLY A 54 2.38 7.04 -1.66
CA GLY A 54 3.08 7.84 -0.66
C GLY A 54 4.41 8.37 -1.14
N GLU A 55 5.22 7.48 -1.72
CA GLU A 55 6.55 7.79 -2.25
C GLU A 55 6.50 8.84 -3.37
N VAL A 56 5.52 8.74 -4.26
CA VAL A 56 5.28 9.69 -5.36
C VAL A 56 4.90 11.08 -4.83
N LEU A 57 4.07 11.15 -3.80
CA LEU A 57 3.59 12.42 -3.25
C LEU A 57 4.66 13.17 -2.45
N PHE A 58 5.45 12.44 -1.64
CA PHE A 58 6.35 13.04 -0.64
C PHE A 58 7.85 12.86 -0.92
N GLY A 59 8.24 11.97 -1.84
CA GLY A 59 9.62 11.76 -2.28
C GLY A 59 10.52 10.97 -1.32
N LYS A 60 11.61 10.38 -1.86
CA LYS A 60 12.55 9.48 -1.15
C LYS A 60 13.62 10.20 -0.32
N ARG A 61 13.25 11.06 0.63
CA ARG A 61 14.27 11.82 1.39
C ARG A 61 14.82 11.10 2.63
N ASN A 62 14.01 10.36 3.38
CA ASN A 62 14.40 9.68 4.63
C ASN A 62 13.49 8.48 4.95
N PHE A 63 13.96 7.51 5.75
CA PHE A 63 13.15 6.36 6.21
C PHE A 63 11.90 6.79 6.99
N PHE A 64 12.03 7.77 7.90
CA PHE A 64 10.88 8.34 8.61
C PHE A 64 9.88 8.99 7.66
N ASN A 65 10.37 9.73 6.65
CA ASN A 65 9.51 10.30 5.63
C ASN A 65 8.83 9.22 4.80
N CYS A 66 9.50 8.09 4.53
CA CYS A 66 8.90 6.94 3.85
C CYS A 66 7.73 6.37 4.67
N LEU A 67 7.91 6.16 5.97
CA LEU A 67 6.85 5.64 6.84
C LEU A 67 5.65 6.61 6.94
N ILE A 68 5.90 7.91 7.09
CA ILE A 68 4.84 8.93 7.10
C ILE A 68 4.14 8.98 5.74
N SER A 69 4.90 8.92 4.65
CA SER A 69 4.34 8.94 3.29
C SER A 69 3.49 7.71 3.01
N LEU A 70 3.87 6.53 3.52
CA LEU A 70 3.08 5.30 3.45
C LEU A 70 1.72 5.46 4.13
N VAL A 71 1.71 6.00 5.36
CA VAL A 71 0.46 6.24 6.10
C VAL A 71 -0.43 7.23 5.35
N LEU A 72 0.14 8.33 4.86
CA LEU A 72 -0.59 9.32 4.07
C LEU A 72 -1.09 8.75 2.73
N GLY A 73 -0.33 7.88 2.09
CA GLY A 73 -0.72 7.16 0.88
C GLY A 73 -1.93 6.24 1.11
N ALA A 74 -1.92 5.47 2.22
CA ALA A 74 -3.04 4.62 2.61
C ALA A 74 -4.31 5.43 2.93
N ILE A 75 -4.18 6.58 3.59
CA ILE A 75 -5.31 7.50 3.84
C ILE A 75 -5.85 8.06 2.52
N THR A 76 -4.98 8.51 1.62
CA THR A 76 -5.37 9.05 0.31
C THR A 76 -6.13 8.00 -0.49
N TYR A 77 -5.68 6.75 -0.48
CA TYR A 77 -6.38 5.62 -1.10
C TYR A 77 -7.80 5.44 -0.53
N ARG A 78 -7.96 5.48 0.81
CA ARG A 78 -9.27 5.42 1.48
C ARG A 78 -10.18 6.60 1.11
N VAL A 79 -9.64 7.82 0.98
CA VAL A 79 -10.40 9.01 0.58
C VAL A 79 -10.90 8.89 -0.86
N ILE A 80 -10.07 8.38 -1.78
CA ILE A 80 -10.47 8.14 -3.17
C ILE A 80 -11.64 7.16 -3.24
N ILE A 81 -11.56 6.03 -2.53
CA ILE A 81 -12.65 5.05 -2.47
C ILE A 81 -13.93 5.67 -1.88
N ALA A 82 -13.81 6.47 -0.81
CA ALA A 82 -14.95 7.13 -0.18
C ALA A 82 -15.63 8.15 -1.10
N LEU A 83 -14.86 8.89 -1.91
CA LEU A 83 -15.38 9.82 -2.91
C LEU A 83 -16.15 9.10 -4.02
N VAL A 84 -15.62 7.98 -4.50
CA VAL A 84 -16.29 7.12 -5.50
C VAL A 84 -17.59 6.54 -4.94
N LEU A 85 -17.59 6.08 -3.69
CA LEU A 85 -18.79 5.58 -3.01
C LEU A 85 -19.88 6.64 -2.88
N LYS A 86 -19.51 7.88 -2.55
CA LYS A 86 -20.43 9.02 -2.43
C LYS A 86 -21.11 9.38 -3.77
N MET A 87 -20.53 9.00 -4.90
CA MET A 87 -21.12 9.22 -6.23
C MET A 87 -22.23 8.20 -6.59
N GLY A 88 -22.62 7.31 -5.67
CA GLY A 88 -23.90 6.58 -5.75
C GLY A 88 -23.91 5.30 -6.58
N MET A 89 -22.74 4.72 -6.87
CA MET A 89 -22.64 3.49 -7.66
C MET A 89 -22.93 2.23 -6.79
N PRO A 90 -23.62 1.19 -7.28
CA PRO A 90 -23.90 -0.04 -6.52
C PRO A 90 -22.64 -0.84 -6.13
N ALA A 91 -22.66 -1.46 -4.94
CA ALA A 91 -21.52 -2.13 -4.27
C ALA A 91 -20.82 -3.22 -5.08
N ASN A 92 -21.51 -3.82 -6.05
CA ASN A 92 -20.97 -4.87 -6.88
C ASN A 92 -20.11 -4.32 -8.03
N ASP A 93 -20.50 -3.19 -8.62
CA ASP A 93 -19.71 -2.44 -9.61
C ASP A 93 -18.63 -1.57 -8.95
N LEU A 94 -18.76 -1.31 -7.65
CA LEU A 94 -17.78 -0.55 -6.86
C LEU A 94 -16.41 -1.22 -6.83
N LYS A 95 -16.27 -2.55 -6.91
CA LYS A 95 -14.94 -3.21 -7.01
C LYS A 95 -14.28 -2.95 -8.37
N LEU A 96 -15.06 -2.99 -9.44
CA LEU A 96 -14.57 -2.71 -10.80
C LEU A 96 -14.21 -1.23 -10.94
N PHE A 97 -15.05 -0.34 -10.41
CA PHE A 97 -14.83 1.11 -10.49
C PHE A 97 -13.76 1.60 -9.52
N THR A 98 -13.60 1.00 -8.34
CA THR A 98 -12.45 1.26 -7.47
C THR A 98 -11.16 0.79 -8.12
N ALA A 99 -11.13 -0.39 -8.75
CA ALA A 99 -9.99 -0.82 -9.55
C ALA A 99 -9.65 0.17 -10.65
N ILE A 100 -10.63 0.61 -11.46
CA ILE A 100 -10.43 1.60 -12.53
C ILE A 100 -9.97 2.96 -11.98
N THR A 101 -10.60 3.47 -10.92
CA THR A 101 -10.24 4.77 -10.33
C THR A 101 -8.84 4.73 -9.72
N VAL A 102 -8.49 3.63 -9.06
CA VAL A 102 -7.15 3.40 -8.52
C VAL A 102 -6.15 3.24 -9.65
N THR A 103 -6.49 2.53 -10.73
CA THR A 103 -5.67 2.42 -11.95
C THR A 103 -5.43 3.78 -12.59
N ILE A 104 -6.44 4.66 -12.70
CA ILE A 104 -6.29 6.01 -13.23
C ILE A 104 -5.46 6.88 -12.29
N ALA A 105 -5.71 6.81 -10.98
CA ALA A 105 -4.97 7.54 -9.95
C ALA A 105 -3.49 7.10 -9.88
N LEU A 106 -3.21 5.81 -10.08
CA LEU A 106 -1.86 5.25 -10.20
C LEU A 106 -1.25 5.50 -11.59
N ALA A 107 -2.05 5.65 -12.64
CA ALA A 107 -1.57 6.00 -13.97
C ALA A 107 -1.09 7.45 -14.02
N LEU A 108 -1.69 8.37 -13.26
CA LEU A 108 -1.27 9.78 -13.18
C LEU A 108 0.23 9.98 -12.85
N PRO A 109 0.82 9.30 -11.84
CA PRO A 109 2.25 9.42 -11.60
C PRO A 109 3.12 8.71 -12.64
N VAL A 110 2.67 7.58 -13.21
CA VAL A 110 3.37 6.91 -14.32
C VAL A 110 3.43 7.83 -15.55
N PHE A 111 2.32 8.50 -15.87
CA PHE A 111 2.25 9.48 -16.94
C PHE A 111 3.13 10.71 -16.66
N ARG A 112 3.17 11.16 -15.39
CA ARG A 112 4.03 12.27 -14.96
C ARG A 112 5.52 11.94 -15.09
N ASP A 113 5.93 10.69 -14.83
CA ASP A 113 7.31 10.25 -15.09
C ASP A 113 7.61 10.04 -16.58
N TYR A 114 6.61 9.70 -17.40
CA TYR A 114 6.72 9.66 -18.87
C TYR A 114 6.76 11.07 -19.52
N LEU A 115 6.21 12.08 -18.84
CA LEU A 115 6.25 13.49 -19.25
C LEU A 115 7.50 14.24 -18.73
N ARG A 116 8.17 13.72 -17.69
CA ARG A 116 9.43 14.25 -17.17
C ARG A 116 10.70 14.07 -18.04
N PRO A 117 10.81 13.17 -19.04
CA PRO A 117 11.98 13.15 -19.91
C PRO A 117 12.02 14.36 -20.86
N LEU A 118 10.93 15.14 -20.98
CA LEU A 118 10.85 16.30 -21.87
C LEU A 118 11.21 17.65 -21.22
N LYS A 119 11.79 17.63 -20.01
CA LYS A 119 12.38 18.82 -19.37
C LYS A 119 13.59 18.34 -18.55
N LYS A 120 14.81 18.23 -19.09
CA LYS A 120 15.62 19.21 -19.84
C LYS A 120 17.02 18.59 -20.09
N PRO A 121 17.97 19.24 -20.79
CA PRO A 121 17.99 20.61 -21.31
C PRO A 121 17.34 20.82 -22.68
#